data_AF-V6L352-F1
#
_entry.id   AF-V6L352-F1
#
_cell.length_a   1.000
_cell.length_b   1.000
_cell.length_c   1.000
_cell.angle_alpha   90.00
_cell.angle_beta   90.00
_cell.angle_gamma   90.00
#
_symmetry.space_group_name_H-M   'P 1'
#
loop_
_entity.id
_entity.type
_entity.pdbx_description
1 polymer ?
#
loop_
_entity_poly.entity_id
_entity_poly.type
_entity_poly.pdbx_seq_one_letter_code
_entity_poly.pdbx_strand_id
1 'polypeptide(L)'
;MEDFDELEARAPAGMWLELVAGRLEFKPQLVGDHSSIMNRLSHELVAQRGDLRFHPNRRLQSGKQGQDRVRADGVLTSRDFSSVTCGANTEPTPPAPEPGALRLQ
;
A
#
# COMPACT_ATOMS: atom_id res chain seq x y z
N MET A 1 6.51 -1.70 18.66
CA MET A 1 6.37 -1.42 17.21
C MET A 1 6.44 -2.73 16.43
N GLU A 2 7.37 -3.62 16.77
CA GLU A 2 7.45 -5.00 16.25
C GLU A 2 6.12 -5.78 16.37
N ASP A 3 5.38 -5.63 17.48
CA ASP A 3 4.11 -6.35 17.69
C ASP A 3 3.05 -6.13 16.60
N PHE A 4 2.96 -4.94 15.99
CA PHE A 4 1.97 -4.69 14.93
C PHE A 4 2.39 -5.31 13.60
N ASP A 5 3.67 -5.17 13.23
CA ASP A 5 4.17 -5.68 11.95
C ASP A 5 4.09 -7.21 11.91
N GLU A 6 4.36 -7.89 13.04
CA GLU A 6 4.15 -9.33 13.18
C GLU A 6 2.66 -9.74 13.11
N LEU A 7 1.78 -8.95 13.72
CA LEU A 7 0.34 -9.20 13.71
C LEU A 7 -0.25 -8.98 12.31
N GLU A 8 0.20 -7.95 11.59
CA GLU A 8 -0.17 -7.70 10.19
C GLU A 8 0.35 -8.82 9.28
N ALA A 9 1.58 -9.31 9.48
CA ALA A 9 2.14 -10.42 8.70
C ALA A 9 1.36 -11.74 8.89
N ARG A 10 0.68 -11.91 10.03
CA ARG A 10 -0.15 -13.08 10.35
C ARG A 10 -1.61 -12.90 9.96
N ALA A 11 -2.00 -11.73 9.45
CA ALA A 11 -3.37 -11.48 9.03
C ALA A 11 -3.75 -12.43 7.88
N PRO A 12 -4.98 -13.00 7.88
CA PRO A 12 -5.47 -13.77 6.76
C PRO A 12 -5.41 -12.99 5.44
N ALA A 13 -5.18 -13.68 4.33
CA ALA A 13 -5.15 -13.06 3.01
C ALA A 13 -6.45 -12.27 2.74
N GLY A 14 -6.30 -11.00 2.33
CA GLY A 14 -7.43 -10.10 2.09
C GLY A 14 -7.92 -9.36 3.34
N MET A 15 -7.37 -9.64 4.52
CA MET A 15 -7.64 -8.91 5.76
C MET A 15 -6.51 -7.92 6.06
N TRP A 16 -6.84 -6.64 6.13
CA TRP A 16 -5.87 -5.55 6.23
C TRP A 16 -6.08 -4.87 7.58
N LEU A 17 -4.99 -4.60 8.30
CA LEU A 17 -5.02 -4.02 9.65
C LEU A 17 -4.52 -2.58 9.62
N GLU A 18 -5.10 -1.75 10.47
CA GLU A 18 -4.63 -0.39 10.73
C GLU A 18 -4.47 -0.18 12.24
N LEU A 19 -3.41 0.52 12.62
CA LEU A 19 -3.20 1.02 13.98
C LEU A 19 -3.47 2.52 13.96
N VAL A 20 -4.58 2.97 14.55
CA VAL A 20 -4.99 4.38 14.55
C VAL A 20 -5.24 4.83 15.98
N ALA A 21 -4.47 5.83 16.45
CA ALA A 21 -4.58 6.35 17.80
C ALA A 21 -4.47 5.25 18.88
N GLY A 22 -3.57 4.29 18.67
CA GLY A 22 -3.35 3.15 19.57
C GLY A 22 -4.43 2.06 19.51
N ARG A 23 -5.36 2.12 18.56
CA ARG A 23 -6.40 1.11 18.35
C ARG A 23 -6.13 0.30 17.11
N LEU A 24 -6.23 -1.02 17.24
CA LEU A 24 -6.17 -1.94 16.11
C LEU A 24 -7.56 -2.02 15.47
N GLU A 25 -7.65 -1.62 14.20
CA GLU A 25 -8.88 -1.60 13.41
C GLU A 25 -8.69 -2.45 12.15
N PHE A 26 -9.78 -3.06 11.67
CA PHE A 26 -9.78 -3.74 10.39
C PHE A 26 -10.10 -2.74 9.28
N LYS A 27 -9.21 -2.64 8.29
CA LYS A 27 -9.57 -1.97 7.05
C LYS A 27 -10.57 -2.88 6.31
N PRO A 28 -11.81 -2.39 6.08
CA PRO A 28 -12.83 -3.20 5.44
C PRO A 28 -12.38 -3.63 4.06
N GLN A 29 -12.74 -4.85 3.69
CA GLN A 29 -12.54 -5.32 2.33
C GLN A 29 -13.33 -4.41 1.39
N LEU A 30 -12.68 -3.97 0.33
CA LEU A 30 -13.27 -3.06 -0.64
C LEU A 30 -14.34 -3.82 -1.43
N VAL A 31 -15.61 -3.65 -1.06
CA VAL A 31 -16.75 -4.23 -1.76
C VAL A 31 -17.25 -3.23 -2.80
N GLY A 32 -17.35 -3.64 -4.07
CA GLY A 32 -17.78 -2.80 -5.18
C GLY A 32 -16.62 -2.29 -6.04
N ASP A 33 -16.91 -1.29 -6.89
CA ASP A 33 -15.95 -0.79 -7.89
C ASP A 33 -15.00 0.29 -7.34
N HIS A 34 -14.38 -0.03 -6.20
CA HIS A 34 -13.38 0.84 -5.57
C HIS A 34 -12.23 1.14 -6.54
N SER A 35 -11.81 0.15 -7.32
CA SER A 35 -10.75 0.30 -8.32
C SER A 35 -11.08 1.37 -9.37
N SER A 36 -12.31 1.43 -9.90
CA SER A 36 -12.68 2.49 -10.84
C SER A 36 -12.69 3.88 -10.21
N ILE A 37 -13.15 4.01 -8.97
CA ILE A 37 -13.13 5.30 -8.25
C ILE A 37 -11.68 5.79 -8.10
N MET A 38 -10.78 4.92 -7.63
CA MET A 38 -9.37 5.29 -7.43
C MET A 38 -8.66 5.58 -8.76
N ASN A 39 -8.96 4.81 -9.81
CA ASN A 39 -8.41 5.07 -11.14
C ASN A 39 -8.89 6.41 -11.71
N ARG A 40 -10.18 6.72 -11.56
CA ARG A 40 -10.73 8.01 -12.01
C ARG A 40 -10.09 9.17 -11.26
N LEU A 41 -10.00 9.07 -9.94
CA LEU A 41 -9.38 10.07 -9.08
C LEU A 41 -7.90 10.29 -9.46
N SER A 42 -7.13 9.21 -9.65
CA SER A 42 -5.74 9.30 -10.10
C SER A 42 -5.61 10.03 -11.43
N HIS A 43 -6.47 9.72 -12.40
CA HIS A 43 -6.41 10.33 -13.73
C HIS A 43 -6.70 11.84 -13.68
N GLU A 44 -7.74 12.25 -12.95
CA GLU A 44 -8.10 13.66 -12.81
C GLU A 44 -7.03 14.45 -12.04
N LEU A 45 -6.47 13.88 -10.97
CA LEU A 45 -5.45 14.55 -10.17
C LEU A 45 -4.15 14.75 -10.93
N VAL A 46 -3.66 13.73 -11.64
CA VAL A 46 -2.44 13.87 -12.46
C VAL A 46 -2.64 14.87 -13.60
N ALA A 47 -3.84 14.91 -14.19
CA ALA A 47 -4.17 15.87 -15.25
C ALA A 47 -4.18 17.33 -14.75
N GLN A 48 -4.70 17.58 -13.54
CA GLN A 48 -4.79 18.92 -12.96
C GLN A 48 -3.51 19.37 -12.24
N ARG A 49 -2.75 18.41 -11.69
CA ARG A 49 -1.57 18.62 -10.84
C ARG A 49 -0.45 17.71 -11.27
N GLY A 50 0.16 18.04 -12.41
CA GLY A 50 1.29 17.29 -12.97
C GLY A 50 2.53 17.26 -12.05
N ASP A 51 2.60 18.16 -11.07
CA ASP A 51 3.63 18.20 -10.01
C ASP A 51 3.43 17.12 -8.93
N LEU A 52 2.31 16.40 -8.93
CA LEU A 52 2.00 15.35 -7.97
C LEU A 52 2.11 13.94 -8.59
N ARG A 53 2.32 12.95 -7.73
CA ARG A 53 2.24 11.52 -8.05
C ARG A 53 1.21 10.86 -7.14
N PHE A 54 0.37 10.02 -7.72
CA PHE A 54 -0.62 9.23 -7.00
C PHE A 54 -0.11 7.80 -6.79
N HIS A 55 -0.22 7.29 -5.56
CA HIS A 55 0.21 5.95 -5.17
C HIS A 55 -0.95 5.21 -4.48
N PRO A 56 -1.55 4.19 -5.11
CA PRO A 56 -2.65 3.44 -4.51
C PRO A 56 -2.17 2.49 -3.41
N ASN A 57 -3.05 2.22 -2.44
CA ASN A 57 -2.92 1.16 -1.44
C ASN A 57 -1.61 1.16 -0.64
N ARG A 58 -1.10 2.35 -0.28
CA ARG A 58 0.17 2.50 0.44
C ARG A 58 -0.04 2.45 1.95
N ARG A 59 0.84 1.71 2.63
CA ARG A 59 1.02 1.85 4.07
C ARG A 59 1.70 3.19 4.37
N LEU A 60 1.19 3.90 5.36
CA LEU A 60 1.69 5.16 5.86
C LEU A 60 1.92 5.05 7.36
N GLN A 61 3.02 5.64 7.79
CA GLN A 61 3.25 5.93 9.20
C GLN A 61 2.75 7.35 9.47
N SER A 62 1.85 7.50 10.44
CA SER A 62 1.23 8.79 10.73
C SER A 62 1.06 9.02 12.23
N GLY A 63 0.40 10.10 12.63
CA GLY A 63 0.24 10.47 14.04
C GLY A 63 1.51 11.07 14.66
N LYS A 64 1.43 11.43 15.95
CA LYS A 64 2.59 11.94 16.69
C LYS A 64 3.68 10.87 16.70
N GLN A 65 4.90 11.23 16.32
CA GLN A 65 6.06 10.33 16.26
C GLN A 65 5.89 9.10 15.33
N GLY A 66 4.97 9.12 14.37
CA GLY A 66 4.78 8.01 13.43
C GLY A 66 4.26 6.74 14.10
N GLN A 67 3.48 6.89 15.17
CA GLN A 67 2.93 5.78 15.97
C GLN A 67 1.77 5.05 15.28
N ASP A 68 1.08 5.70 14.34
CA ASP A 68 -0.05 5.10 13.62
C ASP A 68 0.46 4.36 12.36
N ARG A 69 -0.25 3.30 11.98
CA ARG A 69 -0.04 2.49 10.78
C ARG A 69 -1.35 2.44 10.01
N VAL A 70 -1.45 3.24 8.96
CA VAL A 70 -2.67 3.29 8.14
C VAL A 70 -2.36 2.80 6.74
N ARG A 71 -3.34 2.21 6.09
CA ARG A 71 -3.24 1.76 4.71
C ARG A 71 -4.18 2.63 3.89
N ALA A 72 -3.68 3.78 3.44
CA ALA A 72 -4.47 4.70 2.64
C ALA A 72 -4.88 4.06 1.30
N ASP A 73 -6.11 4.31 0.86
CA ASP A 73 -6.57 3.92 -0.48
C ASP A 73 -5.73 4.59 -1.58
N GLY A 74 -5.31 5.84 -1.32
CA GLY A 74 -4.44 6.60 -2.21
C GLY A 74 -3.60 7.62 -1.45
N VAL A 75 -2.35 7.79 -1.90
CA VAL A 75 -1.41 8.76 -1.35
C VAL A 75 -0.92 9.66 -2.46
N LEU A 76 -0.97 10.97 -2.23
CA LEU A 76 -0.37 11.95 -3.13
C LEU A 76 0.96 12.42 -2.57
N THR A 77 1.97 12.44 -3.43
CA THR A 77 3.29 13.01 -3.10
C THR A 77 3.68 14.05 -4.13
N SER A 78 4.60 14.94 -3.78
CA SER A 78 5.28 15.73 -4.82
C SER A 78 6.05 14.79 -5.75
N ARG A 79 6.29 15.24 -6.97
CA ARG A 79 7.03 14.47 -7.99
C ARG A 79 8.46 14.13 -7.56
N ASP A 80 9.06 14.98 -6.72
CA ASP A 80 10.43 14.89 -6.22
C ASP A 80 10.53 14.21 -4.86
N PHE A 81 9.40 13.76 -4.29
CA PHE A 81 9.38 13.06 -3.02
C PHE A 81 10.01 11.67 -3.17
N SER A 82 11.18 11.48 -2.53
CA SER A 82 12.03 10.30 -2.73
C SER A 82 11.59 9.07 -1.93
N SER A 83 10.75 9.20 -0.90
CA SER A 83 10.30 8.03 -0.15
C SER A 83 8.94 8.19 0.51
N VAL A 84 7.93 7.48 -0.02
CA VAL A 84 6.85 6.96 0.82
C VAL A 84 7.42 5.71 1.47
N THR A 85 8.05 5.84 2.65
CA THR A 85 8.60 4.67 3.34
C THR A 85 7.46 3.77 3.81
N CYS A 86 7.25 2.69 3.06
CA CYS A 86 6.61 1.48 3.55
C CYS A 86 7.40 0.97 4.77
N GLY A 87 6.73 0.75 5.90
CA GLY A 87 7.13 -0.32 6.80
C GLY A 87 7.14 -1.63 5.99
N ALA A 88 8.20 -2.42 6.17
CA ALA A 88 8.71 -3.44 5.26
C ALA A 88 7.64 -4.30 4.55
N ASN A 89 7.85 -4.47 3.24
CA ASN A 89 7.64 -5.69 2.44
C ASN A 89 7.64 -5.26 0.96
N THR A 90 8.82 -4.97 0.43
CA THR A 90 9.10 -5.32 -0.97
C THR A 90 9.10 -6.84 -1.04
N GLU A 91 7.99 -7.45 -1.48
CA GLU A 91 8.14 -8.72 -2.15
C GLU A 91 9.04 -8.47 -3.37
N PRO A 92 10.15 -9.21 -3.55
CA PRO A 92 10.87 -9.16 -4.80
C PRO A 92 9.91 -9.63 -5.88
N THR A 93 9.67 -8.78 -6.89
CA THR A 93 9.05 -9.22 -8.14
C THR A 93 9.81 -10.47 -8.59
N PRO A 94 9.17 -11.66 -8.69
CA PRO A 94 9.86 -12.83 -9.21
C PRO A 94 10.34 -12.47 -10.61
N PRO A 95 11.62 -12.78 -10.96
CA PRO A 95 12.11 -12.51 -12.31
C PRO A 95 11.17 -13.19 -13.30
N ALA A 96 10.91 -12.51 -14.42
CA ALA A 96 10.12 -13.06 -15.51
C ALA A 96 10.66 -14.46 -15.86
N PRO A 97 9.80 -15.46 -16.12
CA PRO A 97 10.28 -16.78 -16.49
C PRO A 97 11.10 -16.65 -17.76
N GLU A 98 12.40 -16.95 -17.66
CA GLU A 98 13.30 -17.07 -18.79
C GLU A 98 12.67 -18.06 -19.80
N PRO A 99 12.54 -17.69 -21.08
CA PRO A 99 11.98 -18.59 -22.09
C PRO A 99 12.98 -19.72 -22.35
N GLY A 100 12.89 -20.81 -21.59
CA GLY A 100 13.75 -21.97 -21.82
C GLY A 100 13.88 -23.03 -20.73
N ALA A 101 13.22 -22.96 -19.57
CA ALA A 101 13.37 -24.00 -18.55
C ALA A 101 12.30 -25.09 -18.64
N LEU A 102 12.35 -25.89 -19.70
CA LEU A 102 11.86 -27.27 -19.70
C LEU A 102 12.94 -28.15 -19.06
N ARG A 103 12.67 -28.78 -17.90
CA ARG A 103 13.10 -30.15 -17.56
C ARG A 103 12.57 -30.66 -16.21
N LEU A 104 11.78 -31.74 -16.31
CA LEU A 104 11.69 -33.00 -15.51
C LEU A 104 12.44 -33.02 -14.16
N GLN A 105 11.89 -33.52 -13.05
CA GLN A 105 11.00 -34.67 -12.84
C GLN A 105 9.83 -34.36 -11.90
#